data_AF-A0A0C3B4N9-F1
#
_entry.id   AF-A0A0C3B4N9-F1
#
_cell.length_a   1.000
_cell.length_b   1.000
_cell.length_c   1.000
_cell.angle_alpha   90.00
_cell.angle_beta   90.00
_cell.angle_gamma   90.00
#
_symmetry.space_group_name_H-M   'P 1'
#
loop_
_entity.id
_entity.type
_entity.pdbx_description
1 polymer ?
#
loop_
_entity_poly.entity_id
_entity_poly.type
_entity_poly.pdbx_seq_one_letter_code
_entity_poly.pdbx_strand_id
1 'polypeptide(L)'
;PFRQEDVLRSLQLLAYLTKYPHVRQEFYKKRAHFPVQPVDPRNPTSSSAMGGKQSAAGNTLAQVAPVTAALAAGQVPQITTLFSLVERFTFRPSMSHLNLHPSLQIPTIPPEIQSWAAVIMRNACRKDDTQGGIRQCANMTCGKWERTPREFAKCRRCRKAKYCGKECQSKAWSMGHRYWCSVREGTEPGQVPP
;
A
#
# COMPACT_ATOMS: atom_id res chain seq x y z
N PRO A 1 -2.55 -15.90 13.61
CA PRO A 1 -2.06 -14.49 13.72
C PRO A 1 -0.64 -14.36 13.15
N PHE A 2 -0.40 -13.41 12.24
CA PHE A 2 0.95 -13.16 11.71
C PHE A 2 1.82 -12.47 12.76
N ARG A 3 3.13 -12.81 12.82
CA ARG A 3 4.06 -12.14 13.74
C ARG A 3 4.36 -10.74 13.19
N GLN A 4 4.38 -9.74 14.06
CA GLN A 4 4.68 -8.36 13.67
C GLN A 4 6.06 -8.22 13.00
N GLU A 5 7.02 -9.04 13.42
CA GLU A 5 8.36 -9.10 12.83
C GLU A 5 8.35 -9.51 11.36
N ASP A 6 7.54 -10.49 10.98
CA ASP A 6 7.42 -10.95 9.59
C ASP A 6 6.85 -9.83 8.70
N VAL A 7 5.86 -9.09 9.23
CA VAL A 7 5.27 -7.93 8.56
C VAL A 7 6.31 -6.84 8.38
N LEU A 8 7.11 -6.55 9.43
CA LEU A 8 8.17 -5.56 9.39
C LEU A 8 9.25 -5.91 8.34
N ARG A 9 9.77 -7.15 8.37
CA ARG A 9 10.78 -7.64 7.41
C ARG A 9 10.25 -7.59 5.97
N SER A 10 8.99 -7.95 5.77
CA SER A 10 8.33 -7.86 4.47
C SER A 10 8.24 -6.43 3.95
N LEU A 11 7.88 -5.46 4.81
CA LEU A 11 7.84 -4.05 4.43
C LEU A 11 9.23 -3.47 4.17
N GLN A 12 10.25 -3.89 4.93
CA GLN A 12 11.64 -3.48 4.67
C GLN A 12 12.12 -3.95 3.29
N LEU A 13 11.89 -5.23 2.95
CA LEU A 13 12.19 -5.76 1.63
C LEU A 13 11.41 -5.00 0.54
N LEU A 14 10.12 -4.78 0.74
CA LEU A 14 9.31 -4.04 -0.22
C LEU A 14 9.77 -2.57 -0.39
N ALA A 15 10.20 -1.92 0.68
CA ALA A 15 10.78 -0.58 0.63
C ALA A 15 12.06 -0.54 -0.21
N TYR A 16 12.90 -1.57 -0.07
CA TYR A 16 14.10 -1.72 -0.90
C TYR A 16 13.74 -1.95 -2.37
N LEU A 17 12.89 -2.92 -2.67
CA LEU A 17 12.47 -3.26 -4.04
C LEU A 17 11.82 -2.07 -4.75
N THR A 18 10.94 -1.34 -4.07
CA THR A 18 10.23 -0.18 -4.64
C THR A 18 11.14 1.03 -4.92
N LYS A 19 12.40 1.02 -4.49
CA LYS A 19 13.40 2.04 -4.85
C LYS A 19 13.76 1.97 -6.34
N TYR A 20 13.68 0.78 -6.93
CA TYR A 20 14.06 0.51 -8.31
C TYR A 20 12.86 0.71 -9.25
N PRO A 21 12.94 1.60 -10.27
CA PRO A 21 11.80 1.90 -11.15
C PRO A 21 11.17 0.66 -11.81
N HIS A 22 12.00 -0.21 -12.40
CA HIS A 22 11.53 -1.42 -13.08
C HIS A 22 10.77 -2.38 -12.15
N VAL A 23 11.24 -2.58 -10.92
CA VAL A 23 10.51 -3.43 -9.94
C VAL A 23 9.24 -2.74 -9.46
N ARG A 24 9.30 -1.42 -9.21
CA ARG A 24 8.15 -0.63 -8.77
C ARG A 24 7.00 -0.65 -9.77
N GLN A 25 7.29 -0.68 -11.07
CA GLN A 25 6.27 -0.79 -12.12
C GLN A 25 5.36 -2.00 -11.95
N GLU A 26 5.92 -3.14 -11.54
CA GLU A 26 5.18 -4.39 -11.30
C GLU A 26 4.13 -4.26 -10.19
N PHE A 27 4.32 -3.31 -9.27
CA PHE A 27 3.43 -3.08 -8.13
C PHE A 27 2.29 -2.10 -8.41
N TYR A 28 2.32 -1.37 -9.53
CA TYR A 28 1.17 -0.56 -9.99
C TYR A 28 0.11 -1.38 -10.72
N LYS A 29 0.44 -2.62 -11.12
CA LYS A 29 -0.52 -3.53 -11.74
C LYS A 29 -1.65 -3.82 -10.76
N LYS A 30 -2.88 -3.54 -11.18
CA LYS A 30 -4.09 -3.87 -10.44
C LYS A 30 -4.25 -5.39 -10.42
N ARG A 31 -4.42 -5.97 -9.22
CA ARG A 31 -4.65 -7.40 -9.04
C ARG A 31 -6.03 -7.61 -8.42
N ALA A 32 -6.79 -8.54 -9.00
CA ALA A 32 -8.03 -9.02 -8.40
C ALA A 32 -7.68 -9.95 -7.23
N HIS A 33 -8.28 -9.72 -6.08
CA HIS A 33 -8.21 -10.63 -4.93
C HIS A 33 -9.56 -10.66 -4.24
N PHE A 34 -9.90 -11.78 -3.63
CA PHE A 34 -11.10 -11.88 -2.82
C PHE A 34 -10.79 -11.50 -1.38
N PRO A 35 -11.65 -10.71 -0.72
CA PRO A 35 -11.45 -10.39 0.68
C PRO A 35 -11.49 -11.68 1.50
N VAL A 36 -10.40 -11.99 2.19
CA VAL A 36 -10.36 -13.10 3.15
C VAL A 36 -11.29 -12.72 4.30
N GLN A 37 -12.37 -13.48 4.47
CA GLN A 37 -13.28 -13.31 5.61
C GLN A 37 -12.49 -13.51 6.91
N PRO A 38 -12.74 -12.70 7.95
CA PRO A 38 -12.21 -12.99 9.28
C PRO A 38 -12.66 -14.39 9.67
N VAL A 39 -11.71 -15.29 9.95
CA VAL A 39 -12.04 -16.60 10.52
C VAL A 39 -12.68 -16.35 11.89
N ASP A 40 -13.95 -16.72 12.07
CA ASP A 40 -14.59 -16.66 13.39
C ASP A 40 -13.87 -17.71 14.28
N PRO A 41 -13.21 -17.31 15.38
CA PRO A 41 -12.47 -18.24 16.24
C PRO A 41 -13.35 -19.35 16.83
N ARG A 42 -14.68 -19.20 16.77
CA ARG A 42 -15.66 -20.13 17.35
C ARG A 42 -16.04 -21.30 16.44
N ASN A 43 -15.58 -21.34 15.19
CA ASN A 43 -15.91 -22.44 14.28
C ASN A 43 -14.68 -22.91 13.46
N PRO A 44 -13.83 -23.79 14.02
CA PRO A 44 -12.59 -24.23 13.37
C PRO A 44 -12.76 -25.26 12.23
N THR A 45 -13.98 -25.60 11.83
CA THR A 45 -14.29 -26.79 11.01
C THR A 45 -14.28 -26.59 9.48
N SER A 46 -13.73 -25.50 8.94
CA SER A 46 -13.59 -25.33 7.47
C SER A 46 -12.15 -25.17 7.00
N SER A 47 -11.19 -25.81 7.67
CA SER A 47 -9.86 -26.07 7.08
C SER A 47 -9.80 -27.52 6.60
N SER A 48 -10.37 -27.78 5.43
CA SER A 48 -10.18 -29.06 4.74
C SER A 48 -8.69 -29.29 4.50
N ALA A 49 -8.23 -30.40 5.05
CA ALA A 49 -6.88 -30.93 4.91
C ALA A 49 -6.49 -31.10 3.43
N MET A 50 -5.29 -30.62 3.09
CA MET A 50 -4.47 -31.26 2.05
C MET A 50 -3.01 -31.22 2.48
N GLY A 51 -2.58 -32.32 3.09
CA GLY A 51 -1.18 -32.74 3.01
C GLY A 51 -0.92 -33.27 1.59
N GLY A 52 0.06 -32.70 0.90
CA GLY A 52 0.46 -33.13 -0.43
C GLY A 52 1.88 -32.65 -0.73
N LYS A 53 2.78 -33.60 -0.97
CA LYS A 53 4.21 -33.42 -1.19
C LYS A 53 4.50 -32.38 -2.30
N GLN A 54 5.48 -31.53 -2.05
CA GLN A 54 5.99 -30.57 -3.03
C GLN A 54 6.72 -31.30 -4.15
N SER A 55 6.35 -31.00 -5.40
CA SER A 55 7.22 -31.19 -6.55
C SER A 55 7.08 -29.98 -7.47
N ALA A 56 8.24 -29.42 -7.82
CA ALA A 56 8.40 -28.24 -8.62
C ALA A 56 8.12 -28.56 -10.10
N ALA A 57 6.98 -28.10 -10.61
CA ALA A 57 6.76 -27.87 -12.03
C ALA A 57 5.60 -26.87 -12.19
N GLY A 58 5.78 -25.90 -13.08
CA GLY A 58 4.97 -24.68 -13.19
C GLY A 58 3.46 -24.91 -13.22
N ASN A 59 2.71 -24.02 -12.54
CA ASN A 59 1.28 -24.19 -12.38
C ASN A 59 0.52 -22.87 -12.60
N THR A 60 0.27 -22.54 -13.87
CA THR A 60 -0.71 -21.53 -14.29
C THR A 60 -2.16 -22.01 -14.13
N LEU A 61 -2.40 -23.28 -13.78
CA LEU A 61 -3.76 -23.82 -13.59
C LEU A 61 -4.24 -23.82 -12.12
N ALA A 62 -3.37 -23.63 -11.13
CA ALA A 62 -3.73 -23.67 -9.71
C ALA A 62 -4.43 -22.41 -9.18
N GLN A 63 -4.50 -21.32 -9.96
CA GLN A 63 -5.08 -20.05 -9.53
C GLN A 63 -6.59 -19.91 -9.81
N VAL A 64 -7.22 -20.85 -10.53
CA VAL A 64 -8.62 -20.69 -10.99
C VAL A 64 -9.65 -21.19 -9.97
N ALA A 65 -9.31 -22.21 -9.19
CA ALA A 65 -10.20 -22.84 -8.20
C ALA A 65 -10.70 -21.90 -7.06
N PRO A 66 -9.88 -21.00 -6.47
CA PRO A 66 -10.39 -20.11 -5.41
C PRO A 66 -11.26 -18.96 -5.94
N VAL A 67 -11.15 -18.62 -7.23
CA VAL A 67 -11.87 -17.50 -7.86
C VAL A 67 -13.33 -17.86 -8.13
N THR A 68 -13.58 -19.09 -8.60
CA THR A 68 -14.94 -19.58 -8.89
C THR A 68 -15.74 -19.82 -7.62
N ALA A 69 -15.11 -20.35 -6.57
CA ALA A 69 -15.75 -20.54 -5.26
C ALA A 69 -16.12 -19.22 -4.58
N ALA A 70 -15.26 -18.19 -4.66
CA ALA A 70 -15.52 -16.90 -4.06
C ALA A 70 -16.62 -16.11 -4.80
N LEU A 71 -16.67 -16.20 -6.14
CA LEU A 71 -17.77 -15.64 -6.94
C LEU A 71 -19.11 -16.34 -6.64
N ALA A 72 -19.10 -17.67 -6.49
CA ALA A 72 -20.29 -18.43 -6.10
C ALA A 72 -20.79 -18.07 -4.69
N ALA A 73 -19.90 -17.64 -3.80
CA ALA A 73 -20.24 -17.12 -2.47
C ALA A 73 -20.67 -15.63 -2.47
N GLY A 74 -20.93 -15.04 -3.64
CA GLY A 74 -21.34 -13.64 -3.78
C GLY A 74 -20.26 -12.61 -3.43
N GLN A 75 -18.99 -13.04 -3.32
CA GLN A 75 -17.90 -12.12 -3.00
C GLN A 75 -17.47 -11.34 -4.23
N VAL A 76 -17.51 -10.01 -4.14
CA VAL A 76 -17.01 -9.13 -5.21
C VAL A 76 -15.49 -9.06 -5.14
N PRO A 77 -14.75 -9.43 -6.21
CA PRO A 77 -13.31 -9.35 -6.23
C PRO A 77 -12.87 -7.89 -6.09
N GLN A 78 -12.01 -7.63 -5.11
CA GLN A 78 -11.41 -6.33 -4.90
C GLN A 78 -10.21 -6.17 -5.83
N ILE A 79 -10.21 -5.10 -6.62
CA ILE A 79 -9.13 -4.78 -7.53
C ILE A 79 -8.29 -3.69 -6.89
N THR A 80 -7.11 -4.05 -6.38
CA THR A 80 -6.20 -3.10 -5.74
C THR A 80 -4.78 -3.24 -6.25
N THR A 81 -3.99 -2.18 -6.08
CA THR A 81 -2.54 -2.24 -6.26
C THR A 81 -1.88 -2.59 -4.93
N LEU A 82 -0.63 -3.03 -4.97
CA LEU A 82 0.13 -3.27 -3.74
C LEU A 82 0.26 -1.98 -2.91
N PHE A 83 0.42 -0.82 -3.56
CA PHE A 83 0.49 0.47 -2.88
C PHE A 83 -0.81 0.84 -2.17
N SER A 84 -1.97 0.51 -2.75
CA SER A 84 -3.27 0.67 -2.06
C SER A 84 -3.36 -0.16 -0.77
N LEU A 85 -2.75 -1.35 -0.74
CA LEU A 85 -2.69 -2.17 0.47
C LEU A 85 -1.73 -1.59 1.51
N VAL A 86 -0.52 -1.21 1.06
CA VAL A 86 0.51 -0.63 1.93
C VAL A 86 0.06 0.70 2.55
N GLU A 87 -0.72 1.51 1.81
CA GLU A 87 -1.26 2.77 2.34
C GLU A 87 -2.07 2.56 3.63
N ARG A 88 -2.72 1.42 3.80
CA ARG A 88 -3.45 1.08 5.04
C ARG A 88 -2.55 0.91 6.26
N PHE A 89 -1.28 0.56 6.06
CA PHE A 89 -0.32 0.49 7.15
C PHE A 89 0.21 1.87 7.55
N THR A 90 -0.12 2.93 6.81
CA THR A 90 0.31 4.30 7.15
C THR A 90 -0.63 4.99 8.15
N PHE A 91 -1.84 4.48 8.35
CA PHE A 91 -2.82 5.11 9.23
C PHE A 91 -2.29 5.21 10.67
N ARG A 92 -2.36 6.42 11.23
CA ARG A 92 -2.13 6.70 12.65
C ARG A 92 -3.46 7.05 13.31
N PRO A 93 -4.02 6.19 14.18
CA PRO A 93 -5.17 6.56 14.99
C PRO A 93 -4.82 7.82 15.80
N SER A 94 -5.77 8.75 15.90
CA SER A 94 -5.61 9.88 16.83
C SER A 94 -5.56 9.34 18.26
N MET A 95 -4.71 9.89 19.13
CA MET A 95 -4.66 9.51 20.55
C MET A 95 -6.04 9.66 21.23
N SER A 96 -6.84 10.65 20.80
CA SER A 96 -8.21 10.83 21.26
C SER A 96 -9.15 9.67 20.90
N HIS A 97 -8.90 8.91 19.83
CA HIS A 97 -9.68 7.70 19.49
C HIS A 97 -9.32 6.48 20.33
N LEU A 98 -8.12 6.44 20.92
CA LEU A 98 -7.65 5.33 21.76
C LEU A 98 -8.16 5.44 23.21
N ASN A 99 -8.56 6.65 23.63
CA ASN A 99 -9.02 6.92 24.99
C ASN A 99 -10.55 6.76 25.18
N LEU A 100 -11.31 6.41 24.13
CA LEU A 100 -12.78 6.39 24.20
C LEU A 100 -13.39 5.10 24.78
N HIS A 101 -12.69 3.96 24.78
CA HIS A 101 -13.20 2.76 25.46
C HIS A 101 -12.10 1.68 25.66
N PRO A 102 -11.80 1.26 26.90
CA PRO A 102 -10.82 0.19 27.18
C PRO A 102 -11.14 -1.17 26.51
N SER A 103 -12.40 -1.40 26.12
CA SER A 103 -12.82 -2.65 25.48
C SER A 103 -12.79 -2.63 23.94
N LEU A 104 -12.52 -1.47 23.31
CA LEU A 104 -12.28 -1.40 21.87
C LEU A 104 -10.76 -1.45 21.65
N GLN A 105 -10.19 -2.66 21.68
CA GLN A 105 -8.80 -2.89 21.28
C GLN A 105 -8.68 -2.60 19.77
N ILE A 106 -8.58 -1.32 19.41
CA ILE A 106 -8.18 -0.92 18.06
C ILE A 106 -6.74 -1.42 17.91
N PRO A 107 -6.47 -2.37 16.99
CA PRO A 107 -5.12 -2.89 16.82
C PRO A 107 -4.21 -1.74 16.37
N THR A 108 -3.36 -1.27 17.27
CA THR A 108 -2.40 -0.19 16.97
C THR A 108 -1.29 -0.79 16.13
N ILE A 109 -1.10 -0.24 14.93
CA ILE A 109 0.00 -0.65 14.07
C ILE A 109 1.30 -0.10 14.66
N PRO A 110 2.33 -0.93 14.92
CA PRO A 110 3.61 -0.48 15.44
C PRO A 110 4.24 0.68 14.63
N PRO A 111 4.88 1.66 15.29
CA PRO A 111 5.48 2.82 14.62
C PRO A 111 6.48 2.49 13.51
N GLU A 112 7.22 1.40 13.66
CA GLU A 112 8.21 0.91 12.70
C GLU A 112 7.51 0.48 11.41
N ILE A 113 6.43 -0.28 11.53
CA ILE A 113 5.60 -0.73 10.40
C ILE A 113 5.03 0.48 9.65
N GLN A 114 4.50 1.47 10.37
CA GLN A 114 4.00 2.71 9.77
C GLN A 114 5.12 3.48 9.04
N SER A 115 6.31 3.53 9.62
CA SER A 115 7.46 4.25 9.05
C SER A 115 7.92 3.62 7.75
N TRP A 116 8.04 2.29 7.68
CA TRP A 116 8.38 1.56 6.46
C TRP A 116 7.28 1.65 5.41
N ALA A 117 6.01 1.55 5.80
CA ALA A 117 4.88 1.79 4.90
C ALA A 117 4.96 3.20 4.28
N ALA A 118 5.26 4.23 5.08
CA ALA A 118 5.42 5.59 4.59
C ALA A 118 6.61 5.73 3.62
N VAL A 119 7.71 4.99 3.82
CA VAL A 119 8.84 4.93 2.86
C VAL A 119 8.38 4.36 1.52
N ILE A 120 7.66 3.25 1.54
CA ILE A 120 7.11 2.60 0.33
C ILE A 120 6.19 3.58 -0.42
N MET A 121 5.26 4.24 0.28
CA MET A 121 4.36 5.22 -0.33
C MET A 121 5.09 6.41 -0.96
N ARG A 122 6.20 6.85 -0.36
CA ARG A 122 7.05 7.89 -0.96
C ARG A 122 7.79 7.39 -2.20
N ASN A 123 8.26 6.14 -2.20
CA ASN A 123 8.87 5.51 -3.37
C ASN A 123 7.87 5.40 -4.52
N ALA A 124 6.61 5.07 -4.23
CA ALA A 124 5.50 5.04 -5.20
C ALA A 124 5.25 6.39 -5.90
N CYS A 125 5.77 7.51 -5.38
CA CYS A 125 5.61 8.83 -6.00
C CYS A 125 6.86 9.31 -6.77
N ARG A 126 7.93 8.50 -6.86
CA ARG A 126 9.15 8.89 -7.59
C ARG A 126 8.90 8.92 -9.10
N LYS A 127 9.69 9.71 -9.83
CA LYS A 127 9.68 9.66 -11.30
C LYS A 127 10.14 8.29 -11.78
N ASP A 128 9.65 7.92 -12.95
CA ASP A 128 10.12 6.76 -13.67
C ASP A 128 10.99 7.20 -14.85
N ASP A 129 12.30 7.12 -14.66
CA ASP A 129 13.25 7.55 -15.70
C ASP A 129 13.20 6.64 -16.94
N THR A 130 12.72 5.40 -16.83
CA THR A 130 12.54 4.50 -17.98
C THR A 130 11.32 4.86 -18.83
N GLN A 131 10.38 5.65 -18.29
CA GLN A 131 9.21 6.15 -19.00
C GLN A 131 9.30 7.67 -19.26
N GLY A 132 10.51 8.19 -19.49
CA GLY A 132 10.70 9.61 -19.78
C GLY A 132 10.55 10.54 -18.57
N GLY A 133 10.65 10.01 -17.35
CA GLY A 133 10.61 10.79 -16.11
C GLY A 133 9.20 11.14 -15.61
N ILE A 134 8.17 10.47 -16.16
CA ILE A 134 6.77 10.63 -15.76
C ILE A 134 6.46 9.96 -14.42
N ARG A 135 5.32 10.29 -13.82
CA ARG A 135 4.86 9.75 -12.54
C ARG A 135 3.40 9.31 -12.60
N GLN A 136 3.04 8.35 -11.76
CA GLN A 136 1.64 8.06 -11.47
C GLN A 136 1.08 9.04 -10.43
N CYS A 137 -0.23 9.31 -10.54
CA CYS A 137 -0.99 10.09 -9.57
C CYS A 137 -0.88 9.44 -8.19
N ALA A 138 -0.57 10.23 -7.17
CA ALA A 138 -0.39 9.76 -5.80
C ALA A 138 -1.71 9.35 -5.11
N ASN A 139 -2.86 9.51 -5.76
CA ASN A 139 -4.08 8.82 -5.37
C ASN A 139 -4.01 7.38 -5.88
N MET A 140 -3.76 6.42 -4.98
CA MET A 140 -3.56 5.00 -5.30
C MET A 140 -4.77 4.32 -5.94
N THR A 141 -5.95 4.94 -5.87
CA THR A 141 -7.17 4.46 -6.55
C THR A 141 -7.34 5.02 -7.96
N CYS A 142 -6.62 6.10 -8.31
CA CYS A 142 -6.72 6.76 -9.62
C CYS A 142 -5.92 5.99 -10.68
N GLY A 143 -4.63 5.77 -10.44
CA GLY A 143 -3.74 5.05 -11.36
C GLY A 143 -3.35 5.80 -12.64
N LYS A 144 -3.79 7.06 -12.83
CA LYS A 144 -3.44 7.89 -13.99
C LYS A 144 -1.96 8.25 -13.99
N TRP A 145 -1.31 8.12 -15.14
CA TRP A 145 0.08 8.56 -15.38
C TRP A 145 0.13 9.94 -16.03
N GLU A 146 1.18 10.70 -15.73
CA GLU A 146 1.53 11.90 -16.49
C GLU A 146 1.77 11.52 -17.96
N ARG A 147 1.28 12.33 -18.89
CA ARG A 147 1.58 12.21 -20.33
C ARG A 147 2.87 12.91 -20.67
N THR A 148 3.15 14.03 -19.99
CA THR A 148 4.39 14.79 -20.12
C THR A 148 4.97 15.04 -18.73
N PRO A 149 6.31 15.09 -18.58
CA PRO A 149 6.93 15.33 -17.30
C PRO A 149 6.42 16.62 -16.65
N ARG A 150 6.07 16.56 -15.35
CA ARG A 150 5.61 17.71 -14.55
C ARG A 150 4.19 18.19 -14.89
N GLU A 151 3.38 17.41 -15.62
CA GLU A 151 1.96 17.70 -15.85
C GLU A 151 1.16 17.78 -14.53
N PHE A 152 1.52 16.97 -13.52
CA PHE A 152 0.72 16.88 -12.29
C PHE A 152 1.05 17.94 -11.25
N ALA A 153 0.00 18.41 -10.57
CA ALA A 153 0.10 19.38 -9.49
C ALA A 153 0.83 18.77 -8.27
N LYS A 154 1.72 19.56 -7.65
CA LYS A 154 2.47 19.15 -6.46
C LYS A 154 1.65 19.32 -5.18
N CYS A 155 1.79 18.38 -4.25
CA CYS A 155 1.30 18.57 -2.89
C CYS A 155 1.91 19.85 -2.28
N ARG A 156 1.07 20.71 -1.69
CA ARG A 156 1.53 21.98 -1.10
C ARG A 156 2.48 21.79 0.09
N ARG A 157 2.30 20.72 0.87
CA ARG A 157 3.08 20.41 2.08
C ARG A 157 4.41 19.73 1.76
N CYS A 158 4.37 18.50 1.23
CA CYS A 158 5.60 17.74 1.00
C CYS A 158 6.30 18.07 -0.34
N ARG A 159 5.58 18.61 -1.33
CA ARG A 159 6.01 18.79 -2.73
C ARG A 159 6.44 17.52 -3.47
N LYS A 160 6.54 16.37 -2.77
CA LYS A 160 6.95 15.04 -3.27
C LYS A 160 5.81 14.35 -4.04
N ALA A 161 4.65 14.21 -3.42
CA ALA A 161 3.47 13.61 -4.05
C ALA A 161 2.90 14.55 -5.14
N LYS A 162 2.43 13.96 -6.24
CA LYS A 162 1.86 14.66 -7.41
C LYS A 162 0.47 14.12 -7.71
N TYR A 163 -0.45 15.00 -8.13
CA TYR A 163 -1.85 14.66 -8.40
C TYR A 163 -2.30 15.21 -9.74
N CYS A 164 -3.11 14.43 -10.45
CA CYS A 164 -3.70 14.86 -11.72
C CYS A 164 -4.76 15.96 -11.58
N GLY A 165 -5.18 16.28 -10.35
CA GLY A 165 -6.17 17.32 -10.05
C GLY A 165 -6.43 17.47 -8.55
N LYS A 166 -7.14 18.54 -8.18
CA LYS A 166 -7.47 18.88 -6.79
C LYS A 166 -8.31 17.80 -6.11
N GLU A 167 -9.25 17.18 -6.82
CA GLU A 167 -10.09 16.10 -6.30
C GLU A 167 -9.26 14.89 -5.85
N CYS A 168 -8.31 14.46 -6.68
CA CYS A 168 -7.40 13.38 -6.34
C CYS A 168 -6.50 13.73 -5.15
N GLN A 169 -6.06 14.99 -5.04
CA GLN A 169 -5.32 15.44 -3.87
C GLN A 169 -6.17 15.34 -2.59
N SER A 170 -7.40 15.86 -2.61
CA SER A 170 -8.31 15.83 -1.46
C SER A 170 -8.65 14.41 -1.04
N LYS A 171 -8.97 13.53 -2.00
CA LYS A 171 -9.27 12.12 -1.73
C LYS A 171 -8.06 11.37 -1.18
N ALA A 172 -6.88 11.53 -1.78
CA ALA A 172 -5.67 10.93 -1.25
C ALA A 172 -5.32 11.45 0.16
N TRP A 173 -5.59 12.73 0.43
CA TRP A 173 -5.36 13.33 1.75
C TRP A 173 -6.19 12.67 2.85
N SER A 174 -7.50 12.50 2.62
CA SER A 174 -8.38 11.84 3.57
C SER A 174 -8.08 10.35 3.71
N MET A 175 -7.72 9.69 2.60
CA MET A 175 -7.45 8.26 2.55
C MET A 175 -6.11 7.85 3.16
N GLY A 176 -5.09 8.72 3.24
CA GLY A 176 -3.81 8.26 3.79
C GLY A 176 -2.65 9.22 3.66
N HIS A 177 -2.61 10.06 2.62
CA HIS A 177 -1.45 10.92 2.35
C HIS A 177 -1.04 11.75 3.56
N ARG A 178 -1.99 12.23 4.36
CA ARG A 178 -1.70 13.00 5.58
C ARG A 178 -0.75 12.33 6.56
N TYR A 179 -0.70 10.99 6.58
CA TYR A 179 0.12 10.22 7.50
C TYR A 179 1.52 9.90 6.97
N TRP A 180 1.73 9.96 5.66
CA TRP A 180 3.05 9.74 5.03
C TRP A 180 3.60 10.98 4.32
N CYS A 181 2.92 12.13 4.46
CA CYS A 181 3.34 13.44 3.99
C CYS A 181 4.54 13.94 4.81
N SER A 182 5.74 13.90 4.24
CA SER A 182 6.93 14.50 4.87
C SER A 182 7.08 15.96 4.42
N VAL A 183 6.83 16.93 5.31
CA VAL A 183 7.14 18.34 5.03
C VAL A 183 8.64 18.45 4.78
N ARG A 184 9.04 19.15 3.72
CA ARG A 184 10.45 19.59 3.62
C ARG A 184 10.57 20.73 4.62
N GLU A 185 11.37 20.56 5.67
CA GLU A 185 11.96 21.71 6.33
C GLU A 185 12.59 22.56 5.23
N GLY A 186 12.21 23.84 5.19
CA GLY A 186 12.74 24.75 4.19
C GLY A 186 14.25 24.70 4.29
N THR A 187 14.91 24.54 3.15
CA THR A 187 16.31 24.93 3.05
C THR A 187 16.35 26.41 3.42
N GLU A 188 16.72 26.73 4.66
CA GLU A 188 17.27 28.04 4.99
C GLU A 188 18.47 28.23 4.04
N PRO A 189 18.50 29.29 3.22
CA PRO A 189 19.62 29.51 2.32
C PRO A 189 20.87 29.83 3.16
N GLY A 190 21.67 28.81 3.47
CA GLY A 190 22.93 29.01 4.19
C GLY A 190 23.56 27.80 4.88
N GLN A 191 22.84 26.67 5.07
CA GLN A 191 23.44 25.52 5.75
C GLN A 191 24.06 24.52 4.76
N VAL A 192 25.39 24.55 4.65
CA VAL A 192 26.18 23.49 4.01
C VAL A 192 26.17 22.28 4.98
N PRO A 193 25.77 21.07 4.56
CA PRO A 193 25.86 19.90 5.41
C PRO A 193 27.31 19.40 5.54
N PRO A 194 27.66 18.73 6.65
CA PRO A 194 29.00 18.20 6.88
C PRO A 194 29.41 17.12 5.86
#